data_AF-X1VTP5-F1
#
_entry.id   AF-X1VTP5-F1
#
_cell.length_a   1.000
_cell.length_b   1.000
_cell.length_c   1.000
_cell.angle_alpha   90.00
_cell.angle_beta   90.00
_cell.angle_gamma   90.00
#
_symmetry.space_group_name_H-M   'P 1'
#
loop_
_entity.id
_entity.type
_entity.pdbx_description
1 polymer ?
#
loop_
_entity_poly.entity_id
_entity_poly.type
_entity_poly.pdbx_seq_one_letter_code
_entity_poly.pdbx_strand_id
1 'polypeptide(L)'
;PLLRDIDPQNLGCSAGDIYRMVLKVPQSMSREDFRTMLSSEHKDLIEANFASHRDPGRYNVRGVLLFGVAEILRSRTCVDYLEQGQIEQFGNLMKISHDGDRVSRPDRTGNYVRIEQGCDDEYLNNLIGDLGGNDPGRVLNAQLSMQPGSYACSTVEIDRMVDIACSVPGVAGAQIAGAGLGGCIMVVAKKDSVEALSNALIERYYGPAGLEPGIIPCITGEGACLADF
;
A
#
# COMPACT_ATOMS: atom_id res chain seq x y z
N PRO A 1 -15.38 7.97 16.03
CA PRO A 1 -14.94 8.27 14.65
C PRO A 1 -14.52 6.95 13.99
N LEU A 2 -14.94 6.70 12.76
CA LEU A 2 -14.44 5.55 12.01
C LEU A 2 -13.03 5.84 11.51
N LEU A 3 -12.27 4.80 11.15
CA LEU A 3 -10.91 4.97 10.62
C LEU A 3 -10.88 5.92 9.40
N ARG A 4 -11.92 5.86 8.54
CA ARG A 4 -12.09 6.75 7.39
C ARG A 4 -12.25 8.23 7.71
N ASP A 5 -12.56 8.55 8.97
CA ASP A 5 -12.73 9.92 9.42
C ASP A 5 -11.41 10.49 10.00
N ILE A 6 -10.35 9.67 10.11
CA ILE A 6 -9.02 10.11 10.55
C ILE A 6 -8.32 10.80 9.37
N ASP A 7 -8.60 12.09 9.26
CA ASP A 7 -8.10 12.98 8.21
C ASP A 7 -7.87 14.37 8.82
N PRO A 8 -6.71 15.02 8.58
CA PRO A 8 -6.45 16.40 8.99
C PRO A 8 -7.61 17.37 8.78
N GLN A 9 -8.29 17.31 7.62
CA GLN A 9 -9.40 18.21 7.31
C GLN A 9 -10.63 17.92 8.18
N ASN A 10 -11.05 16.65 8.25
CA ASN A 10 -12.21 16.24 9.04
C ASN A 10 -12.03 16.48 10.55
N LEU A 11 -10.81 16.31 11.05
CA LEU A 11 -10.49 16.47 12.47
C LEU A 11 -10.04 17.90 12.82
N GLY A 12 -9.89 18.79 11.84
CA GLY A 12 -9.42 20.16 12.06
C GLY A 12 -8.02 20.22 12.69
N CYS A 13 -7.11 19.34 12.27
CA CYS A 13 -5.76 19.22 12.83
C CYS A 13 -4.69 19.11 11.74
N SER A 14 -3.40 19.12 12.12
CA SER A 14 -2.30 18.94 11.18
C SER A 14 -1.99 17.45 10.92
N ALA A 15 -1.30 17.14 9.82
CA ALA A 15 -0.76 15.80 9.60
C ALA A 15 0.18 15.34 10.75
N GLY A 16 0.92 16.27 11.35
CA GLY A 16 1.75 16.00 12.52
C GLY A 16 0.95 15.59 13.75
N ASP A 17 -0.25 16.15 13.94
CA ASP A 17 -1.15 15.74 15.02
C ASP A 17 -1.67 14.32 14.81
N ILE A 18 -1.98 13.94 13.58
CA ILE A 18 -2.32 12.55 13.24
C ILE A 18 -1.17 11.62 13.58
N TYR A 19 0.08 11.93 13.19
CA TYR A 19 1.23 11.09 13.57
C TYR A 19 1.40 10.99 15.10
N ARG A 20 1.16 12.06 15.85
CA ARG A 20 1.16 12.01 17.33
C ARG A 20 0.04 11.13 17.88
N MET A 21 -1.11 11.06 17.21
CA MET A 21 -2.17 10.10 17.57
C MET A 21 -1.73 8.66 17.26
N VAL A 22 -1.14 8.42 16.09
CA VAL A 22 -0.62 7.09 15.69
C VAL A 22 0.50 6.62 16.63
N LEU A 23 1.37 7.51 17.10
CA LEU A 23 2.41 7.21 18.11
C LEU A 23 1.85 6.64 19.41
N LYS A 24 0.61 6.99 19.80
CA LYS A 24 -0.05 6.48 21.01
C LYS A 24 -0.52 5.02 20.85
N VAL A 25 -0.58 4.51 19.63
CA VAL A 25 -0.92 3.12 19.36
C VAL A 25 0.35 2.28 19.52
N PRO A 26 0.31 1.14 20.23
CA PRO A 26 1.46 0.23 20.31
C PRO A 26 1.92 -0.16 18.90
N GLN A 27 3.21 -0.41 18.69
CA GLN A 27 3.72 -0.86 17.38
C GLN A 27 3.13 -2.21 17.00
N SER A 28 3.14 -3.14 17.96
CA SER A 28 2.57 -4.47 17.80
C SER A 28 1.89 -4.94 19.06
N MET A 29 0.91 -5.83 18.91
CA MET A 29 0.11 -6.39 20.00
C MET A 29 -0.05 -7.90 19.82
N SER A 30 -0.03 -8.65 20.92
CA SER A 30 -0.47 -10.03 20.98
C SER A 30 -1.99 -10.12 21.18
N ARG A 31 -2.58 -11.32 21.06
CA ARG A 31 -4.00 -11.54 21.39
C ARG A 31 -4.34 -11.13 22.82
N GLU A 32 -3.41 -11.30 23.76
CA GLU A 32 -3.61 -10.93 25.16
C GLU A 32 -3.56 -9.41 25.38
N ASP A 33 -2.67 -8.72 24.67
CA ASP A 33 -2.62 -7.25 24.68
C ASP A 33 -3.96 -6.67 24.21
N PHE A 34 -4.56 -7.23 23.15
CA PHE A 34 -5.89 -6.80 22.68
C PHE A 34 -6.99 -7.02 23.72
N ARG A 35 -7.02 -8.19 24.36
CA ARG A 35 -8.01 -8.51 25.40
C ARG A 35 -7.89 -7.61 26.62
N THR A 36 -6.68 -7.17 26.94
CA THR A 36 -6.40 -6.31 28.09
C THR A 36 -6.66 -4.83 27.79
N MET A 37 -6.29 -4.38 26.58
CA MET A 37 -6.32 -2.97 26.21
C MET A 37 -7.69 -2.51 25.70
N LEU A 38 -8.47 -3.39 25.08
CA LEU A 38 -9.79 -3.07 24.54
C LEU A 38 -10.90 -3.38 25.54
N SER A 39 -11.97 -2.58 25.52
CA SER A 39 -13.10 -2.78 26.42
C SER A 39 -13.80 -4.12 26.18
N SER A 40 -14.44 -4.66 27.21
CA SER A 40 -15.22 -5.90 27.14
C SER A 40 -16.36 -5.85 26.10
N GLU A 41 -16.81 -4.66 25.72
CA GLU A 41 -17.80 -4.43 24.66
C GLU A 41 -17.33 -4.95 23.29
N HIS A 42 -16.01 -4.96 23.03
CA HIS A 42 -15.44 -5.43 21.76
C HIS A 42 -15.04 -6.91 21.76
N LYS A 43 -15.26 -7.62 22.87
CA LYS A 43 -14.75 -8.98 23.07
C LYS A 43 -15.20 -9.96 21.98
N ASP A 44 -16.49 -9.98 21.66
CA ASP A 44 -17.04 -10.93 20.69
C ASP A 44 -16.51 -10.65 19.27
N LEU A 45 -16.35 -9.38 18.91
CA LEU A 45 -15.75 -8.98 17.64
C LEU A 45 -14.29 -9.41 17.53
N ILE A 46 -13.51 -9.24 18.61
CA ILE A 46 -12.09 -9.63 18.66
C ILE A 46 -11.95 -11.15 18.50
N GLU A 47 -12.71 -11.94 19.28
CA GLU A 47 -12.62 -13.40 19.22
C GLU A 47 -13.10 -13.96 17.87
N ALA A 48 -14.14 -13.35 17.26
CA ALA A 48 -14.56 -13.72 15.91
C ALA A 48 -13.45 -13.48 14.87
N ASN A 49 -12.72 -12.35 14.97
CA ASN A 49 -11.57 -12.09 14.10
C ASN A 49 -10.40 -13.05 14.39
N PHE A 50 -10.10 -13.36 15.64
CA PHE A 50 -9.06 -14.33 16.00
C PHE A 50 -9.36 -15.75 15.52
N ALA A 51 -10.63 -16.12 15.38
CA ALA A 51 -11.04 -17.42 14.85
C ALA A 51 -10.84 -17.55 13.33
N SER A 52 -10.69 -16.44 12.59
CA SER A 52 -10.57 -16.48 11.12
C SER A 52 -9.19 -16.88 10.60
N HIS A 53 -8.17 -16.94 11.48
CA HIS A 53 -6.79 -17.19 11.09
C HIS A 53 -5.97 -17.80 12.24
N ARG A 54 -4.85 -18.43 11.88
CA ARG A 54 -3.86 -18.93 12.85
C ARG A 54 -3.24 -17.76 13.61
N ASP A 55 -2.92 -17.97 14.89
CA ASP A 55 -2.27 -16.95 15.70
C ASP A 55 -0.87 -16.63 15.17
N PRO A 56 -0.60 -15.39 14.69
CA PRO A 56 0.72 -14.98 14.24
C PRO A 56 1.66 -14.65 15.41
N GLY A 57 1.19 -14.73 16.66
CA GLY A 57 1.92 -14.33 17.87
C GLY A 57 1.87 -12.83 18.12
N ARG A 58 2.18 -12.01 17.09
CA ARG A 58 2.08 -10.55 17.15
C ARG A 58 1.42 -9.98 15.89
N TYR A 59 0.62 -8.94 16.09
CA TYR A 59 -0.05 -8.17 15.04
C TYR A 59 0.62 -6.80 14.91
N ASN A 60 0.95 -6.36 13.69
CA ASN A 60 1.50 -5.02 13.41
C ASN A 60 0.39 -3.97 13.38
N VAL A 61 -0.10 -3.58 14.55
CA VAL A 61 -1.26 -2.68 14.68
C VAL A 61 -0.99 -1.26 14.17
N ARG A 62 0.19 -0.70 14.45
CA ARG A 62 0.47 0.70 14.09
C ARG A 62 0.73 0.85 12.60
N GLY A 63 1.47 -0.07 12.00
CA GLY A 63 1.72 -0.09 10.56
C GLY A 63 0.42 -0.24 9.76
N VAL A 64 -0.47 -1.14 10.18
CA VAL A 64 -1.78 -1.35 9.55
C VAL A 64 -2.67 -0.11 9.71
N LEU A 65 -2.65 0.53 10.88
CA LEU A 65 -3.42 1.76 11.10
C LEU A 65 -2.96 2.89 10.18
N LEU A 66 -1.63 3.11 10.09
CA LEU A 66 -1.07 4.13 9.21
C LEU A 66 -1.38 3.84 7.74
N PHE A 67 -1.29 2.57 7.32
CA PHE A 67 -1.68 2.14 5.97
C PHE A 67 -3.12 2.55 5.66
N GLY A 68 -4.07 2.23 6.55
CA GLY A 68 -5.47 2.58 6.36
C GLY A 68 -5.70 4.08 6.22
N VAL A 69 -5.12 4.89 7.12
CA VAL A 69 -5.20 6.37 7.04
C VAL A 69 -4.62 6.89 5.73
N ALA A 70 -3.46 6.37 5.33
CA ALA A 70 -2.77 6.81 4.11
C ALA A 70 -3.54 6.42 2.83
N GLU A 71 -4.09 5.20 2.75
CA GLU A 71 -4.91 4.74 1.62
C GLU A 71 -6.17 5.59 1.42
N ILE A 72 -6.85 5.96 2.51
CA ILE A 72 -8.04 6.82 2.46
C ILE A 72 -7.71 8.20 1.88
N LEU A 73 -6.52 8.73 2.17
CA LEU A 73 -6.07 10.01 1.62
C LEU A 73 -5.62 9.84 0.16
N ARG A 74 -4.87 8.77 -0.15
CA ARG A 74 -4.47 8.44 -1.53
C ARG A 74 -5.65 8.26 -2.46
N SER A 75 -6.75 7.66 -1.99
CA SER A 75 -7.96 7.46 -2.82
C SER A 75 -8.64 8.77 -3.22
N ARG A 76 -8.40 9.86 -2.49
CA ARG A 76 -8.88 11.20 -2.86
C ARG A 76 -7.90 11.87 -3.81
N THR A 77 -6.61 11.87 -3.46
CA THR A 77 -5.55 12.47 -4.29
C THR A 77 -5.43 11.83 -5.67
N CYS A 78 -5.69 10.53 -5.79
CA CYS A 78 -5.60 9.85 -7.08
C CYS A 78 -6.65 10.35 -8.09
N VAL A 79 -7.84 10.75 -7.63
CA VAL A 79 -8.89 11.33 -8.49
C VAL A 79 -8.39 12.65 -9.07
N ASP A 80 -7.83 13.53 -8.24
CA ASP A 80 -7.28 14.81 -8.68
C ASP A 80 -6.16 14.63 -9.73
N TYR A 81 -5.26 13.66 -9.52
CA TYR A 81 -4.19 13.36 -10.47
C TYR A 81 -4.73 12.83 -11.80
N LEU A 82 -5.74 11.97 -11.77
CA LEU A 82 -6.35 11.44 -12.99
C LEU A 82 -7.09 12.53 -13.77
N GLU A 83 -7.86 13.39 -13.10
CA GLU A 83 -8.57 14.51 -13.73
C GLU A 83 -7.62 15.52 -14.39
N GLN A 84 -6.44 15.72 -13.79
CA GLN A 84 -5.41 16.63 -14.30
C GLN A 84 -4.46 15.96 -15.32
N GLY A 85 -4.66 14.67 -15.64
CA GLY A 85 -3.77 13.93 -16.55
C GLY A 85 -2.36 13.68 -15.99
N GLN A 86 -2.19 13.77 -14.67
CA GLN A 86 -0.92 13.58 -13.95
C GLN A 86 -0.64 12.08 -13.69
N ILE A 87 -0.47 11.33 -14.78
CA ILE A 87 -0.37 9.87 -14.75
C ILE A 87 0.87 9.38 -13.98
N GLU A 88 2.00 10.08 -14.07
CA GLU A 88 3.22 9.71 -13.35
C GLU A 88 3.05 9.85 -11.83
N GLN A 89 2.34 10.89 -11.39
CA GLN A 89 2.02 11.12 -9.98
C GLN A 89 1.04 10.07 -9.46
N PHE A 90 0.01 9.72 -10.25
CA PHE A 90 -0.87 8.60 -9.94
C PHE A 90 -0.11 7.27 -9.84
N GLY A 91 0.77 6.98 -10.80
CA GLY A 91 1.63 5.81 -10.78
C GLY A 91 2.55 5.77 -9.55
N ASN A 92 3.03 6.92 -9.08
CA ASN A 92 3.78 7.01 -7.83
C ASN A 92 2.93 6.63 -6.60
N LEU A 93 1.65 7.05 -6.54
CA LEU A 93 0.75 6.62 -5.47
C LEU A 93 0.52 5.10 -5.48
N MET A 94 0.44 4.47 -6.66
CA MET A 94 0.35 3.01 -6.76
C MET A 94 1.59 2.33 -6.17
N LYS A 95 2.79 2.86 -6.45
CA LYS A 95 4.04 2.30 -5.90
C LYS A 95 4.08 2.41 -4.38
N ILE A 96 3.69 3.56 -3.84
CA ILE A 96 3.64 3.80 -2.38
C ILE A 96 2.60 2.90 -1.71
N SER A 97 1.42 2.76 -2.32
CA SER A 97 0.36 1.87 -1.85
C SER A 97 0.88 0.43 -1.79
N HIS A 98 1.45 -0.06 -2.89
CA HIS A 98 2.02 -1.39 -2.94
C HIS A 98 3.16 -1.56 -1.93
N ASP A 99 4.01 -0.54 -1.74
CA ASP A 99 5.05 -0.59 -0.72
C ASP A 99 4.48 -0.93 0.65
N GLY A 100 3.29 -0.44 1.02
CA GLY A 100 2.62 -0.85 2.27
C GLY A 100 2.19 -2.32 2.33
N ASP A 101 1.93 -2.96 1.18
CA ASP A 101 1.54 -4.37 1.09
C ASP A 101 2.72 -5.33 1.00
N ARG A 102 3.89 -4.86 0.54
CA ARG A 102 5.03 -5.73 0.25
C ARG A 102 5.56 -6.45 1.47
N VAL A 103 5.96 -7.70 1.24
CA VAL A 103 6.54 -8.59 2.26
C VAL A 103 8.00 -8.93 1.96
N SER A 104 8.53 -8.49 0.82
CA SER A 104 9.88 -8.77 0.36
C SER A 104 10.48 -7.65 -0.50
N ARG A 105 11.80 -7.71 -0.67
CA ARG A 105 12.58 -6.87 -1.61
C ARG A 105 13.75 -7.67 -2.17
N PRO A 106 14.26 -7.31 -3.36
CA PRO A 106 15.50 -7.91 -3.87
C PRO A 106 16.69 -7.49 -3.00
N ASP A 107 17.54 -8.44 -2.65
CA ASP A 107 18.85 -8.19 -2.10
C ASP A 107 19.84 -7.75 -3.20
N ARG A 108 21.12 -7.54 -2.83
CA ARG A 108 22.18 -7.14 -3.78
C ARG A 108 22.46 -8.15 -4.89
N THR A 109 22.02 -9.40 -4.72
CA THR A 109 22.17 -10.48 -5.70
C THR A 109 20.92 -10.67 -6.56
N GLY A 110 19.85 -9.91 -6.29
CA GLY A 110 18.56 -10.01 -6.98
C GLY A 110 17.62 -11.06 -6.39
N ASN A 111 17.99 -11.72 -5.30
CA ASN A 111 17.12 -12.67 -4.61
C ASN A 111 16.14 -11.94 -3.71
N TYR A 112 14.87 -12.32 -3.72
CA TYR A 112 13.86 -11.69 -2.89
C TYR A 112 13.93 -12.22 -1.47
N VAL A 113 14.25 -11.33 -0.54
CA VAL A 113 14.30 -11.61 0.90
C VAL A 113 13.08 -10.99 1.57
N ARG A 114 12.52 -11.71 2.54
CA ARG A 114 11.42 -11.18 3.34
C ARG A 114 11.90 -10.00 4.18
N ILE A 115 11.05 -9.00 4.29
CA ILE A 115 11.29 -7.80 5.09
C ILE A 115 10.18 -7.64 6.12
N GLU A 116 10.51 -7.00 7.24
CA GLU A 116 9.52 -6.46 8.16
C GLU A 116 9.47 -4.96 7.95
N GLN A 117 8.31 -4.44 7.54
CA GLN A 117 8.10 -3.00 7.46
C GLN A 117 7.65 -2.47 8.82
N GLY A 118 8.52 -1.69 9.43
CA GLY A 118 8.26 -1.05 10.72
C GLY A 118 7.48 0.25 10.58
N CYS A 119 6.69 0.56 11.59
CA CYS A 119 6.16 1.89 11.87
C CYS A 119 6.61 2.27 13.28
N ASP A 120 7.92 2.39 13.47
CA ASP A 120 8.50 2.62 14.78
C ASP A 120 8.40 4.09 15.21
N ASP A 121 8.83 4.36 16.43
CA ASP A 121 8.76 5.70 17.02
C ASP A 121 9.73 6.66 16.31
N GLU A 122 10.89 6.18 15.87
CA GLU A 122 11.88 7.00 15.15
C GLU A 122 11.33 7.47 13.81
N TYR A 123 10.76 6.55 13.03
CA TYR A 123 10.13 6.82 11.76
C TYR A 123 9.04 7.90 11.88
N LEU A 124 8.10 7.75 12.82
CA LEU A 124 7.02 8.73 12.99
C LEU A 124 7.51 10.09 13.50
N ASN A 125 8.49 10.11 14.41
CA ASN A 125 9.07 11.37 14.89
C ASN A 125 9.85 12.09 13.78
N ASN A 126 10.54 11.36 12.91
CA ASN A 126 11.21 11.94 11.75
C ASN A 126 10.19 12.58 10.80
N LEU A 127 9.06 11.92 10.51
CA LEU A 127 7.98 12.51 9.70
C LEU A 127 7.40 13.78 10.32
N ILE A 128 7.19 13.80 11.64
CA ILE A 128 6.73 15.00 12.36
C ILE A 128 7.75 16.13 12.23
N GLY A 129 9.05 15.82 12.36
CA GLY A 129 10.13 16.78 12.16
C GLY A 129 10.16 17.34 10.75
N ASP A 130 10.01 16.49 9.74
CA ASP A 130 10.02 16.84 8.33
C ASP A 130 8.86 17.79 7.97
N LEU A 131 7.67 17.54 8.53
CA LEU A 131 6.52 18.43 8.36
C LEU A 131 6.73 19.83 8.95
N GLY A 132 7.58 19.97 9.96
CA GLY A 132 7.94 21.26 10.57
C GLY A 132 9.15 21.93 9.94
N GLY A 133 9.80 21.29 8.96
CA GLY A 133 10.99 21.77 8.29
C GLY A 133 10.72 22.75 7.14
N ASN A 134 11.79 23.28 6.57
CA ASN A 134 11.73 24.20 5.42
C ASN A 134 12.06 23.54 4.08
N ASP A 135 12.41 22.25 4.06
CA ASP A 135 12.71 21.51 2.82
C ASP A 135 11.39 21.03 2.19
N PRO A 136 10.98 21.56 1.02
CA PRO A 136 9.68 21.23 0.43
C PRO A 136 9.57 19.76 0.04
N GLY A 137 10.68 19.12 -0.34
CA GLY A 137 10.70 17.71 -0.72
C GLY A 137 10.46 16.81 0.49
N ARG A 138 11.11 17.11 1.63
CA ARG A 138 10.87 16.39 2.89
C ARG A 138 9.45 16.62 3.42
N VAL A 139 8.96 17.86 3.39
CA VAL A 139 7.58 18.18 3.81
C VAL A 139 6.56 17.42 2.95
N LEU A 140 6.78 17.35 1.64
CA LEU A 140 5.91 16.60 0.73
C LEU A 140 5.99 15.09 1.01
N ASN A 141 7.19 14.55 1.13
CA ASN A 141 7.40 13.12 1.42
C ASN A 141 6.87 12.72 2.79
N ALA A 142 6.71 13.66 3.73
CA ALA A 142 6.16 13.42 5.05
C ALA A 142 4.63 13.54 5.13
N GLN A 143 3.94 13.90 4.03
CA GLN A 143 2.47 13.90 4.01
C GLN A 143 1.92 12.50 4.25
N LEU A 144 0.76 12.40 4.89
CA LEU A 144 0.14 11.12 5.25
C LEU A 144 -0.14 10.23 4.02
N SER A 145 -0.61 10.81 2.91
CA SER A 145 -0.84 10.10 1.65
C SER A 145 0.44 9.55 1.01
N MET A 146 1.60 10.05 1.42
CA MET A 146 2.91 9.62 0.95
C MET A 146 3.54 8.53 1.81
N GLN A 147 2.88 8.11 2.90
CA GLN A 147 3.39 7.03 3.75
C GLN A 147 2.85 5.67 3.31
N PRO A 148 3.71 4.66 3.09
CA PRO A 148 3.24 3.33 2.72
C PRO A 148 2.39 2.71 3.85
N GLY A 149 2.81 2.87 5.11
CA GLY A 149 2.29 2.06 6.21
C GLY A 149 2.82 0.63 6.13
N SER A 150 2.13 -0.33 6.75
CA SER A 150 2.50 -1.75 6.64
C SER A 150 1.28 -2.64 6.83
N TYR A 151 0.60 -2.97 5.73
CA TYR A 151 -0.49 -3.94 5.69
C TYR A 151 0.01 -5.37 5.42
N ALA A 152 1.13 -5.51 4.70
CA ALA A 152 1.84 -6.77 4.48
C ALA A 152 0.98 -7.90 3.86
N CYS A 153 0.08 -7.58 2.93
CA CYS A 153 -0.80 -8.56 2.28
C CYS A 153 -0.28 -9.11 0.94
N SER A 154 0.91 -8.71 0.49
CA SER A 154 1.51 -9.19 -0.75
C SER A 154 2.18 -10.57 -0.61
N THR A 155 2.79 -11.04 -1.71
CA THR A 155 3.66 -12.22 -1.75
C THR A 155 4.97 -11.89 -2.45
N VAL A 156 5.96 -12.78 -2.32
CA VAL A 156 7.27 -12.61 -3.00
C VAL A 156 7.10 -12.53 -4.51
N GLU A 157 6.17 -13.32 -5.05
CA GLU A 157 5.84 -13.36 -6.46
C GLU A 157 5.24 -12.04 -6.95
N ILE A 158 4.28 -11.50 -6.20
CA ILE A 158 3.64 -10.21 -6.53
C ILE A 158 4.65 -9.06 -6.42
N ASP A 159 5.43 -9.01 -5.33
CA ASP A 159 6.46 -7.99 -5.12
C ASP A 159 7.46 -7.97 -6.30
N ARG A 160 7.85 -9.17 -6.76
CA ARG A 160 8.74 -9.34 -7.92
C ARG A 160 8.10 -8.89 -9.23
N MET A 161 6.83 -9.23 -9.47
CA MET A 161 6.13 -8.76 -10.67
C MET A 161 6.02 -7.23 -10.70
N VAL A 162 5.71 -6.59 -9.57
CA VAL A 162 5.64 -5.12 -9.48
C VAL A 162 7.01 -4.47 -9.76
N ASP A 163 8.10 -5.01 -9.20
CA ASP A 163 9.44 -4.48 -9.43
C ASP A 163 9.89 -4.64 -10.89
N ILE A 164 9.58 -5.77 -11.52
CA ILE A 164 9.85 -5.99 -12.95
C ILE A 164 9.04 -4.98 -13.77
N ALA A 165 7.73 -4.84 -13.52
CA ALA A 165 6.88 -3.93 -14.24
C ALA A 165 7.36 -2.48 -14.12
N CYS A 166 7.62 -2.01 -12.90
CA CYS A 166 8.10 -0.65 -12.63
C CYS A 166 9.51 -0.37 -13.18
N SER A 167 10.29 -1.40 -13.54
CA SER A 167 11.61 -1.21 -14.18
C SER A 167 11.52 -0.91 -15.69
N VAL A 168 10.34 -1.08 -16.31
CA VAL A 168 10.15 -0.89 -17.75
C VAL A 168 9.88 0.58 -18.07
N PRO A 169 10.64 1.21 -18.98
CA PRO A 169 10.37 2.58 -19.40
C PRO A 169 8.96 2.78 -19.94
N GLY A 170 8.29 3.81 -19.43
CA GLY A 170 6.90 4.13 -19.77
C GLY A 170 5.84 3.41 -18.93
N VAL A 171 6.25 2.64 -17.92
CA VAL A 171 5.37 2.23 -16.81
C VAL A 171 5.34 3.33 -15.75
N ALA A 172 4.18 3.93 -15.53
CA ALA A 172 3.99 4.96 -14.51
C ALA A 172 3.98 4.36 -13.11
N GLY A 173 3.35 3.20 -12.93
CA GLY A 173 3.30 2.48 -11.65
C GLY A 173 2.60 1.14 -11.77
N ALA A 174 2.84 0.29 -10.77
CA ALA A 174 2.20 -1.00 -10.63
C ALA A 174 1.94 -1.30 -9.15
N GLN A 175 0.87 -2.04 -8.88
CA GLN A 175 0.50 -2.48 -7.53
C GLN A 175 -0.28 -3.78 -7.58
N ILE A 176 -0.39 -4.45 -6.42
CA ILE A 176 -1.25 -5.60 -6.25
C ILE A 176 -2.72 -5.26 -6.55
N ALA A 177 -3.47 -6.23 -7.07
CA ALA A 177 -4.89 -6.10 -7.37
C ALA A 177 -5.70 -7.07 -6.50
N GLY A 178 -6.74 -6.55 -5.82
CA GLY A 178 -7.64 -7.37 -4.99
C GLY A 178 -7.16 -7.50 -3.54
N ALA A 179 -7.62 -8.55 -2.85
CA ALA A 179 -7.48 -8.69 -1.39
C ALA A 179 -6.08 -9.10 -0.90
N GLY A 180 -5.15 -9.40 -1.82
CA GLY A 180 -3.81 -9.87 -1.49
C GLY A 180 -3.66 -11.40 -1.46
N LEU A 181 -2.48 -11.86 -1.00
CA LEU A 181 -2.06 -13.26 -0.85
C LEU A 181 -1.94 -14.03 -2.19
N GLY A 182 -1.69 -13.30 -3.28
CA GLY A 182 -1.51 -13.82 -4.63
C GLY A 182 -2.33 -13.01 -5.63
N GLY A 183 -2.64 -13.62 -6.77
CA GLY A 183 -3.50 -13.01 -7.79
C GLY A 183 -2.73 -12.21 -8.83
N CYS A 184 -3.21 -10.99 -9.11
CA CYS A 184 -2.75 -10.18 -10.22
C CYS A 184 -2.14 -8.85 -9.75
N ILE A 185 -1.37 -8.22 -10.62
CA ILE A 185 -0.96 -6.82 -10.46
C ILE A 185 -1.72 -5.95 -11.47
N MET A 186 -2.04 -4.72 -11.09
CA MET A 186 -2.46 -3.68 -12.01
C MET A 186 -1.25 -2.85 -12.39
N VAL A 187 -1.07 -2.58 -13.68
CA VAL A 187 0.02 -1.76 -14.22
C VAL A 187 -0.56 -0.63 -15.05
N VAL A 188 -0.16 0.60 -14.75
CA VAL A 188 -0.45 1.75 -15.60
C VAL A 188 0.79 2.04 -16.43
N ALA A 189 0.65 1.90 -17.74
CA ALA A 189 1.72 2.04 -18.70
C ALA A 189 1.26 2.84 -19.93
N LYS A 190 2.22 3.49 -20.60
CA LYS A 190 2.01 4.06 -21.92
C LYS A 190 1.69 2.93 -22.90
N LYS A 191 0.80 3.19 -23.85
CA LYS A 191 0.36 2.22 -24.86
C LYS A 191 1.54 1.56 -25.59
N ASP A 192 2.54 2.35 -25.95
CA ASP A 192 3.70 1.88 -26.72
C ASP A 192 4.70 1.08 -25.86
N SER A 193 4.53 1.05 -24.53
CA SER A 193 5.35 0.25 -23.60
C SER A 193 4.77 -1.14 -23.32
N VAL A 194 3.57 -1.46 -23.80
CA VAL A 194 2.87 -2.73 -23.47
C VAL A 194 3.65 -3.96 -23.92
N GLU A 195 4.26 -3.92 -25.12
CA GLU A 195 5.08 -5.02 -25.63
C GLU A 195 6.35 -5.20 -24.78
N ALA A 196 7.07 -4.12 -24.50
CA ALA A 196 8.26 -4.15 -23.65
C ALA A 196 7.96 -4.66 -22.23
N LEU A 197 6.83 -4.24 -21.66
CA LEU A 197 6.35 -4.71 -20.37
C LEU A 197 6.05 -6.21 -20.39
N SER A 198 5.34 -6.67 -21.42
CA SER A 198 4.97 -8.08 -21.55
C SER A 198 6.22 -8.96 -21.68
N ASN A 199 7.17 -8.57 -22.52
CA ASN A 199 8.44 -9.27 -22.70
C ASN A 199 9.25 -9.30 -21.39
N ALA A 200 9.32 -8.19 -20.65
CA ALA A 200 10.03 -8.15 -19.37
C ALA A 200 9.44 -9.11 -18.34
N LEU A 201 8.10 -9.19 -18.22
CA LEU A 201 7.44 -10.13 -17.32
C LEU A 201 7.62 -11.58 -17.78
N ILE A 202 7.52 -11.85 -19.08
CA ILE A 202 7.74 -13.19 -19.65
C ILE A 202 9.16 -13.67 -19.35
N GLU A 203 10.17 -12.84 -19.64
CA GLU A 203 11.57 -13.22 -19.49
C GLU A 203 12.01 -13.33 -18.02
N ARG A 204 11.56 -12.41 -17.15
CA ARG A 204 12.13 -12.26 -15.80
C ARG A 204 11.27 -12.86 -14.70
N TYR A 205 10.02 -13.21 -14.98
CA TYR A 205 9.09 -13.80 -14.02
C TYR A 205 8.52 -15.15 -14.49
N TYR A 206 7.80 -15.17 -15.61
CA TYR A 206 7.10 -16.39 -16.06
C TYR A 206 8.05 -17.48 -16.55
N GLY A 207 8.97 -17.15 -17.45
CA GLY A 207 9.91 -18.09 -18.07
C GLY A 207 10.79 -18.85 -17.06
N PRO A 208 11.47 -18.17 -16.11
CA PRO A 208 12.26 -18.85 -15.08
C PRO A 208 11.46 -19.77 -14.17
N ALA A 209 10.16 -19.51 -14.01
CA ALA A 209 9.25 -20.33 -13.21
C ALA A 209 8.53 -21.42 -14.03
N GLY A 210 8.72 -21.47 -15.36
CA GLY A 210 8.00 -22.39 -16.24
C GLY A 210 6.47 -22.17 -16.22
N LEU A 211 6.03 -20.93 -15.99
CA LEU A 211 4.63 -20.56 -15.89
C LEU A 211 4.11 -20.00 -17.21
N GLU A 212 2.84 -20.28 -17.52
CA GLU A 212 2.14 -19.65 -18.65
C GLU A 212 1.84 -18.17 -18.35
N PRO A 213 2.17 -17.23 -19.26
CA PRO A 213 1.91 -15.80 -19.04
C PRO A 213 0.42 -15.45 -18.98
N GLY A 214 0.00 -14.83 -17.88
CA GLY A 214 -1.33 -14.24 -17.72
C GLY A 214 -1.29 -12.71 -17.84
N ILE A 215 -1.17 -12.17 -19.05
CA ILE A 215 -1.05 -10.72 -19.30
C ILE A 215 -2.21 -10.26 -20.17
N ILE A 216 -3.05 -9.36 -19.64
CA ILE A 216 -4.26 -8.88 -20.32
C ILE A 216 -4.17 -7.36 -20.46
N PRO A 217 -3.91 -6.82 -21.66
CA PRO A 217 -4.00 -5.39 -21.92
C PRO A 217 -5.46 -4.93 -21.80
N CYS A 218 -5.73 -4.04 -20.85
CA CYS A 218 -7.05 -3.46 -20.63
C CYS A 218 -7.02 -1.97 -20.97
N ILE A 219 -8.09 -1.48 -21.58
CA ILE A 219 -8.40 -0.05 -21.68
C ILE A 219 -9.61 0.22 -20.79
N THR A 220 -9.63 1.36 -20.10
CA THR A 220 -10.76 1.76 -19.26
C THR A 220 -11.99 1.95 -20.14
N GLY A 221 -13.09 1.30 -19.77
CA GLY A 221 -14.41 1.46 -20.40
C GLY A 221 -15.45 1.91 -19.38
N GLU A 222 -16.66 2.18 -19.86
CA GLU A 222 -17.79 2.48 -19.00
C GLU A 222 -18.18 1.26 -18.14
N GLY A 223 -18.71 1.53 -16.95
CA GLY A 223 -19.29 0.50 -16.09
C GLY A 223 -20.61 -0.04 -16.65
N ALA A 224 -21.19 -1.03 -15.98
CA ALA A 224 -22.49 -1.57 -16.36
C ALA A 224 -23.57 -0.47 -16.32
N CYS A 225 -24.20 -0.21 -17.46
CA CYS A 225 -25.32 0.73 -17.60
C CYS A 225 -26.49 0.06 -18.33
N LEU A 226 -27.68 0.65 -18.24
CA LEU A 226 -28.80 0.28 -19.11
C LEU A 226 -28.43 0.69 -20.55
N ALA A 227 -28.35 -0.28 -21.46
CA ALA A 227 -28.14 -0.01 -22.86
C ALA A 227 -29.48 0.30 -23.53
N ASP A 228 -29.66 1.52 -23.99
CA ASP A 228 -30.74 1.85 -24.91
C ASP A 228 -30.36 1.29 -26.29
N PHE A 229 -31.13 0.30 -26.75
CA PHE A 229 -31.00 -0.32 -28.08
C PHE A 229 -31.96 0.32 -29.09
#